data_AF-A0A2H6N9U0-F1
#
_entry.id   AF-A0A2H6N9U0-F1
#
_cell.length_a   1.000
_cell.length_b   1.000
_cell.length_c   1.000
_cell.angle_alpha   90.00
_cell.angle_beta   90.00
_cell.angle_gamma   90.00
#
_symmetry.space_group_name_H-M   'P 1'
#
loop_
_entity.id
_entity.type
_entity.pdbx_description
1 polymer ?
#
loop_
_entity_poly.entity_id
_entity_poly.type
_entity_poly.pdbx_seq_one_letter_code
_entity_poly.pdbx_strand_id
1 'polypeptide(L)'
;ALSTVTHALVTSRLDCCNALYMGLPLKSVRRLQLVQNAAPRAIMGVPRYTHVSPILRELHWLPVGLQTQFKVLVVTFKALHGLGSGYLQDRILPHSSQRPVRSHRLGLLQ
;
A
#
# COMPACT_ATOMS: atom_id res chain seq x y z
N ALA A 1 10.21 -8.35 -22.46
CA ALA A 1 11.41 -7.60 -22.06
C ALA A 1 11.05 -6.32 -21.28
N LEU A 2 10.35 -5.35 -21.88
CA LEU A 2 10.02 -4.07 -21.23
C LEU A 2 9.19 -4.20 -19.94
N SER A 3 8.17 -5.06 -19.93
CA SER A 3 7.37 -5.37 -18.73
C SER A 3 8.24 -5.96 -17.60
N THR A 4 9.10 -6.93 -17.92
CA THR A 4 9.99 -7.57 -16.94
C THR A 4 10.97 -6.58 -16.31
N VAL A 5 11.55 -5.68 -17.12
CA VAL A 5 12.50 -4.66 -16.65
C VAL A 5 11.80 -3.57 -15.83
N THR A 6 10.62 -3.12 -16.24
CA THR A 6 9.83 -2.15 -15.47
C THR A 6 9.35 -2.74 -14.14
N HIS A 7 8.96 -4.02 -14.12
CA HIS A 7 8.68 -4.72 -12.87
C HIS A 7 9.92 -4.81 -11.97
N ALA A 8 11.06 -5.24 -12.50
CA ALA A 8 12.29 -5.38 -11.72
C ALA A 8 12.82 -4.03 -11.17
N LEU A 9 12.66 -2.93 -11.90
CA LEU A 9 13.22 -1.63 -11.50
C LEU A 9 12.23 -0.75 -10.75
N VAL A 10 10.98 -0.71 -11.19
CA VAL A 10 9.97 0.23 -10.66
C VAL A 10 9.12 -0.46 -9.61
N THR A 11 8.46 -1.58 -9.94
CA THR A 11 7.56 -2.22 -8.96
C THR A 11 8.34 -2.82 -7.81
N SER A 12 9.46 -3.53 -8.06
CA SER A 12 10.29 -4.10 -6.99
C SER A 12 10.80 -3.07 -5.98
N ARG A 13 11.28 -1.91 -6.45
CA ARG A 13 11.77 -0.85 -5.55
C ARG A 13 10.65 -0.14 -4.82
N LEU A 14 9.53 0.12 -5.49
CA LEU A 14 8.33 0.64 -4.84
C LEU A 14 7.86 -0.34 -3.76
N ASP A 15 7.76 -1.62 -4.10
CA ASP A 15 7.32 -2.69 -3.19
C ASP A 15 8.25 -2.89 -1.99
N CYS A 16 9.56 -2.83 -2.18
CA CYS A 16 10.52 -2.93 -1.07
C CYS A 16 10.34 -1.81 -0.05
N CYS A 17 10.09 -0.59 -0.53
CA CYS A 17 9.97 0.60 0.30
C CYS A 17 8.54 0.91 0.74
N ASN A 18 7.54 0.14 0.30
CA ASN A 18 6.13 0.43 0.56
C ASN A 18 5.80 0.61 2.05
N ALA A 19 6.45 -0.11 2.97
CA ALA A 19 6.28 0.13 4.40
C ALA A 19 6.86 1.47 4.87
N LEU A 20 7.98 1.91 4.29
CA LEU A 20 8.65 3.19 4.59
C LEU A 20 7.87 4.39 4.02
N TYR A 21 7.01 4.16 3.03
CA TYR A 21 6.17 5.22 2.46
C TYR A 21 4.97 5.58 3.32
N MET A 22 4.67 4.77 4.35
CA MET A 22 3.61 5.07 5.30
C MET A 22 3.96 6.34 6.08
N GLY A 23 3.06 7.33 6.04
CA GLY A 23 3.24 8.61 6.72
C GLY A 23 4.03 9.66 5.92
N LEU A 24 4.43 9.38 4.67
CA LEU A 24 5.05 10.40 3.83
C LEU A 24 4.08 11.54 3.49
N PRO A 25 4.58 12.78 3.34
CA PRO A 25 3.76 13.89 2.89
C PRO A 25 3.18 13.61 1.49
N LEU A 26 1.95 14.08 1.24
CA LEU A 26 1.23 13.87 -0.02
C LEU A 26 2.04 14.26 -1.26
N LYS A 27 2.89 15.28 -1.15
CA LYS A 27 3.80 15.72 -2.22
C LYS A 27 4.77 14.60 -2.64
N SER A 28 5.33 13.86 -1.69
CA SER A 28 6.24 12.75 -1.97
C SER A 28 5.50 11.56 -2.58
N VAL A 29 4.32 11.22 -2.03
CA VAL A 29 3.47 10.16 -2.58
C VAL A 29 3.06 10.47 -4.03
N ARG A 30 2.75 11.73 -4.33
CA ARG A 30 2.43 12.17 -5.69
C ARG A 30 3.61 11.98 -6.65
N ARG A 31 4.85 12.21 -6.22
CA ARG A 31 6.05 11.97 -7.05
C ARG A 31 6.21 10.47 -7.34
N LEU A 32 6.00 9.61 -6.34
CA LEU A 32 6.01 8.16 -6.54
C LEU A 32 4.90 7.71 -7.50
N GLN A 33 3.71 8.27 -7.38
CA GLN A 33 2.60 7.99 -8.30
C GLN A 33 2.94 8.40 -9.73
N LEU A 34 3.66 9.50 -9.94
CA LEU A 34 4.10 9.90 -11.29
C LEU A 34 5.08 8.88 -11.89
N VAL A 35 6.03 8.38 -11.10
CA VAL A 35 6.96 7.32 -11.53
C VAL A 35 6.19 6.05 -11.86
N GLN A 36 5.27 5.64 -10.99
CA GLN A 36 4.43 4.48 -11.24
C GLN A 36 3.57 4.67 -12.50
N ASN A 37 2.97 5.84 -12.71
CA ASN A 37 2.14 6.13 -13.88
C ASN A 37 2.93 6.12 -15.20
N ALA A 38 4.23 6.39 -15.16
CA ALA A 38 5.08 6.35 -16.35
C ALA A 38 5.37 4.92 -16.82
N ALA A 39 5.46 3.96 -15.89
CA ALA A 39 5.82 2.58 -16.23
C ALA A 39 4.77 1.86 -17.11
N PRO A 40 3.47 1.80 -16.77
CA PRO A 40 2.44 1.22 -17.63
C PRO A 40 2.32 1.93 -18.97
N ARG A 41 2.57 3.25 -19.01
CA ARG A 41 2.58 4.01 -20.26
C ARG A 41 3.72 3.57 -21.17
N ALA A 42 4.91 3.33 -20.61
CA ALA A 42 6.04 2.81 -21.36
C ALA A 42 5.81 1.35 -21.81
N ILE A 43 5.13 0.54 -21.01
CA ILE A 43 4.77 -0.85 -21.37
C ILE A 43 3.75 -0.88 -22.51
N MET A 44 2.71 -0.06 -22.43
CA MET A 44 1.59 -0.02 -23.38
C MET A 44 1.85 0.89 -24.60
N GLY A 45 2.94 1.64 -24.60
CA GLY A 45 3.28 2.57 -25.69
C GLY A 45 2.29 3.72 -25.86
N VAL A 46 1.57 4.12 -24.81
CA VAL A 46 0.51 5.14 -24.91
C VAL A 46 1.04 6.57 -24.72
N PRO A 47 0.35 7.59 -25.27
CA PRO A 47 0.71 8.99 -25.08
C PRO A 47 0.81 9.42 -23.61
N ARG A 48 1.64 10.43 -23.33
CA ARG A 48 1.87 10.95 -21.97
C ARG A 48 0.60 11.46 -21.28
N TYR A 49 -0.34 11.99 -22.06
CA TYR A 49 -1.57 12.61 -21.56
C TYR A 49 -2.74 11.62 -21.44
N THR A 50 -2.53 10.35 -21.79
CA THR A 50 -3.56 9.33 -21.68
C THR A 50 -3.95 9.12 -20.22
N HIS A 51 -5.25 8.96 -20.00
CA HIS A 51 -5.80 8.68 -18.68
C HIS A 51 -5.22 7.38 -18.12
N VAL A 52 -4.60 7.44 -16.95
CA VAL A 52 -3.79 6.33 -16.41
C VAL A 52 -4.62 5.27 -15.70
N SER A 53 -5.79 5.63 -15.16
CA SER A 53 -6.67 4.73 -14.41
C SER A 53 -7.12 3.48 -15.18
N PRO A 54 -7.55 3.54 -16.47
CA PRO A 54 -7.90 2.34 -17.22
C PRO A 54 -6.69 1.43 -17.44
N ILE A 55 -5.53 2.02 -17.69
CA ILE A 55 -4.28 1.29 -17.90
C ILE A 55 -3.87 0.53 -16.63
N LEU A 56 -3.93 1.21 -15.47
CA LEU A 56 -3.65 0.56 -14.19
C LEU A 56 -4.63 -0.59 -13.91
N ARG A 57 -5.90 -0.44 -14.30
CA ARG A 57 -6.90 -1.49 -14.15
C ARG A 57 -6.61 -2.71 -15.04
N GLU A 58 -6.26 -2.49 -16.31
CA GLU A 58 -5.87 -3.57 -17.23
C GLU A 58 -4.63 -4.32 -16.75
N LEU A 59 -3.63 -3.59 -16.24
CA LEU A 59 -2.44 -4.20 -15.66
C LEU A 59 -2.63 -4.76 -14.25
N HIS A 60 -3.80 -4.56 -13.62
CA HIS A 60 -4.08 -4.93 -12.23
C HIS A 60 -3.16 -4.23 -11.20
N TRP A 61 -2.68 -3.03 -11.50
CA TRP A 61 -1.80 -2.26 -10.63
C TRP A 61 -2.61 -1.30 -9.74
N LEU A 62 -2.40 -1.37 -8.42
CA LEU A 62 -2.95 -0.38 -7.50
C LEU A 62 -2.12 0.92 -7.52
N PRO A 63 -2.73 2.10 -7.30
CA PRO A 63 -2.01 3.34 -6.99
C PRO A 63 -1.09 3.20 -5.76
N VAL A 64 0.06 3.89 -5.74
CA VAL A 64 1.10 3.81 -4.68
C VAL A 64 0.51 3.98 -3.28
N GLY A 65 -0.41 4.94 -3.11
CA GLY A 65 -1.05 5.20 -1.82
C GLY A 65 -1.84 3.99 -1.32
N LEU A 66 -2.59 3.33 -2.20
CA LEU A 66 -3.38 2.15 -1.87
C LEU A 66 -2.48 0.93 -1.64
N GLN A 67 -1.41 0.77 -2.42
CA GLN A 67 -0.43 -0.31 -2.20
C GLN A 67 0.23 -0.20 -0.82
N THR A 68 0.61 1.01 -0.42
CA THR A 68 1.21 1.28 0.90
C THR A 68 0.26 0.87 2.01
N GLN A 69 -1.00 1.33 1.95
CA GLN A 69 -2.03 0.97 2.94
C GLN A 69 -2.26 -0.53 2.98
N PHE A 70 -2.54 -1.16 1.84
CA PHE A 70 -2.78 -2.59 1.74
C PHE A 70 -1.65 -3.42 2.37
N LYS A 71 -0.40 -3.07 2.06
CA LYS A 71 0.76 -3.82 2.57
C LYS A 71 0.90 -3.72 4.08
N VAL A 72 0.68 -2.53 4.65
CA VAL A 72 0.63 -2.34 6.10
C VAL A 72 -0.47 -3.21 6.70
N LEU A 73 -1.69 -3.14 6.19
CA LEU A 73 -2.82 -3.91 6.73
C LEU A 73 -2.51 -5.41 6.72
N VAL A 74 -1.96 -5.94 5.63
CA VAL A 74 -1.59 -7.36 5.52
C VAL A 74 -0.48 -7.74 6.49
N VAL A 75 0.55 -6.89 6.67
CA VAL A 75 1.64 -7.14 7.62
C VAL A 75 1.11 -7.13 9.06
N THR A 76 0.28 -6.15 9.42
CA THR A 76 -0.35 -6.05 10.74
C THR A 76 -1.26 -7.25 11.00
N PHE A 77 -2.09 -7.63 10.04
CA PHE A 77 -2.94 -8.82 10.12
C PHE A 77 -2.11 -10.07 10.36
N LYS A 78 -1.07 -10.31 9.55
CA LYS A 78 -0.19 -11.47 9.72
C LYS A 78 0.49 -11.48 11.09
N ALA A 79 0.95 -10.34 11.58
CA ALA A 79 1.55 -10.24 12.90
C ALA A 79 0.55 -10.59 14.02
N LEU A 80 -0.68 -10.08 13.95
CA LEU A 80 -1.73 -10.37 14.94
C LEU A 80 -2.18 -11.84 14.93
N HIS A 81 -2.08 -12.53 13.79
CA HIS A 81 -2.49 -13.93 13.63
C HIS A 81 -1.34 -14.95 13.70
N GLY A 82 -0.14 -14.54 14.15
CA GLY A 82 1.00 -15.46 14.29
C GLY A 82 1.67 -15.89 12.98
N LEU A 83 1.28 -15.31 11.85
CA LEU A 83 1.80 -15.60 10.51
C LEU A 83 2.89 -14.61 10.05
N GLY A 84 3.20 -13.61 10.89
CA GLY A 84 4.17 -12.55 10.62
C GLY A 84 5.56 -12.85 11.17
N SER A 85 6.51 -11.93 10.99
CA SER A 85 7.83 -12.02 11.64
C SER A 85 7.68 -11.94 13.16
N GLY A 86 8.35 -12.81 13.91
CA GLY A 86 8.27 -12.87 15.38
C GLY A 86 8.48 -11.51 16.05
N TYR A 87 9.46 -10.73 15.56
CA TYR A 87 9.69 -9.36 16.04
C TYR A 87 8.44 -8.46 15.95
N LEU A 88 7.64 -8.57 14.89
CA LEU A 88 6.43 -7.77 14.74
C LEU A 88 5.29 -8.29 15.62
N GLN A 89 5.21 -9.61 15.82
CA GLN A 89 4.22 -10.20 16.73
C GLN A 89 4.44 -9.69 18.16
N ASP A 90 5.69 -9.62 18.60
CA ASP A 90 6.05 -9.16 19.94
C ASP A 90 5.83 -7.64 20.13
N ARG A 91 5.83 -6.87 19.05
CA ARG A 91 5.73 -5.39 19.08
C ARG A 91 4.32 -4.87 18.79
N ILE A 92 3.52 -5.60 18.02
CA ILE A 92 2.17 -5.19 17.65
C ILE A 92 1.19 -5.79 18.65
N LEU A 93 0.77 -4.98 19.61
CA LEU A 93 -0.24 -5.36 20.58
C LEU A 93 -1.63 -4.93 20.10
N PRO A 94 -2.66 -5.79 20.22
CA PRO A 94 -4.04 -5.38 20.04
C PRO A 94 -4.34 -4.19 20.95
N HIS A 95 -4.95 -3.15 20.41
CA HIS A 95 -5.33 -1.99 21.21
C HIS A 95 -6.44 -2.39 22.19
N SER A 96 -6.10 -2.54 23.47
CA SER A 96 -7.05 -2.69 24.56
C SER A 96 -7.31 -1.32 25.19
N SER A 97 -8.44 -0.70 24.83
CA SER A 97 -8.86 0.53 25.50
C SER A 97 -9.29 0.21 26.92
N GLN A 98 -8.57 0.71 27.92
CA GLN A 98 -9.00 0.62 29.33
C GLN A 98 -10.22 1.49 29.64
N ARG A 99 -10.57 2.44 28.76
CA ARG A 99 -11.78 3.25 28.87
C ARG A 99 -12.87 2.66 27.98
N PRO A 100 -14.08 2.41 28.51
CA PRO A 100 -15.18 1.95 27.67
C PRO A 100 -15.47 3.01 26.60
N VAL A 101 -15.51 2.57 25.34
CA VAL A 101 -15.84 3.43 24.20
C VAL A 101 -17.24 4.00 24.44
N ARG A 102 -17.52 5.22 23.95
CA ARG A 102 -18.81 5.89 24.16
C ARG A 102 -20.00 5.00 23.75
N SER A 103 -19.84 4.19 22.72
CA SER A 103 -20.81 3.18 22.25
C SER A 103 -21.03 2.04 23.26
N HIS A 104 -19.98 1.53 23.89
CA HIS A 104 -20.10 0.54 24.98
C HIS A 104 -20.72 1.16 26.24
N ARG A 105 -20.45 2.45 26.53
CA ARG A 105 -21.16 3.19 27.59
C ARG A 105 -22.64 3.41 27.28
N LEU A 106 -22.99 3.52 26.01
CA LEU A 106 -24.36 3.67 25.51
C LEU A 106 -25.07 2.31 25.29
N GLY A 107 -24.42 1.18 25.57
CA GLY A 107 -24.99 -0.16 25.38
C GLY A 107 -25.18 -0.58 23.91
N LEU A 108 -24.50 0.08 22.97
CA LEU A 108 -24.63 -0.16 21.52
C LEU A 108 -23.73 -1.27 20.98
N LEU A 109 -22.84 -1.81 21.82
CA LEU A 109 -22.00 -2.96 21.54
C LEU A 109 -22.25 -3.97 22.68
N GLN A 110 -22.83 -5.12 22.35
CA GLN A 110 -23.07 -6.24 23.26
C GLN A 110 -21.78 -7.04 23.49
#